data_AF-A0A9D1KVN3-F1
#
_entry.id   AF-A0A9D1KVN3-F1
#
_cell.length_a   1.000
_cell.length_b   1.000
_cell.length_c   1.000
_cell.angle_alpha   90.00
_cell.angle_beta   90.00
_cell.angle_gamma   90.00
#
_symmetry.space_group_name_H-M   'P 1'
#
loop_
_entity.id
_entity.type
_entity.pdbx_description
1 polymer ?
#
loop_
_entity_poly.entity_id
_entity_poly.type
_entity_poly.pdbx_seq_one_letter_code
_entity_poly.pdbx_strand_id
1 'polypeptide(L)'
;MKISVFEGKRKENEAVKCEEKERCPVEFIEALARVLDRSMLQAAKEKGITIDVYTDVIHRIGRYTEKEEYDVAFDMLLQLASVLETDAKFIIEGLPFLDENAVDIFLEYFAEYIEDGHVLDLLLELTEEDEEWEKESIDEVLEEAYKQIKAMFGCEVKEDERCEDNRHM
;
A
#
# COMPACT_ATOMS: atom_id res chain seq x y z
N MET A 1 11.78 4.17 65.77
CA MET A 1 11.18 3.99 64.43
C MET A 1 11.66 5.14 63.57
N LYS A 2 12.43 4.87 62.51
CA LYS A 2 13.10 5.88 61.68
C LYS A 2 12.14 6.41 60.61
N ILE A 3 12.13 7.73 60.47
CA ILE A 3 11.50 8.46 59.36
C ILE A 3 12.39 8.27 58.12
N SER A 4 11.83 7.83 57.00
CA SER A 4 12.50 7.91 55.69
C SER A 4 11.59 8.66 54.72
N VAL A 5 12.00 9.90 54.47
CA VAL A 5 11.54 10.79 53.40
C VAL A 5 11.81 10.08 52.08
N PHE A 6 10.74 9.74 51.33
CA PHE A 6 10.90 9.31 49.94
C PHE A 6 11.01 10.58 49.09
N GLU A 7 12.26 10.99 48.90
CA GLU A 7 12.67 11.98 47.92
C GLU A 7 12.29 11.51 46.52
N GLY A 8 11.66 12.41 45.77
CA GLY A 8 11.30 12.19 44.39
C GLY A 8 12.49 11.94 43.50
N LYS A 9 12.32 11.01 42.56
CA LYS A 9 12.93 11.09 41.23
C LYS A 9 11.86 10.70 40.21
N ARG A 10 11.09 11.71 39.79
CA ARG A 10 10.54 11.74 38.42
C ARG A 10 11.75 11.61 37.50
N LYS A 11 11.89 10.47 36.82
CA LYS A 11 12.67 10.40 35.60
C LYS A 11 11.68 10.61 34.46
N GLU A 12 11.48 11.88 34.15
CA GLU A 12 11.11 12.34 32.83
C GLU A 12 12.23 11.99 31.85
N ASN A 13 11.82 11.70 30.61
CA ASN A 13 12.61 11.78 29.38
C ASN A 13 13.63 10.67 29.13
N GLU A 14 13.13 9.49 28.77
CA GLU A 14 13.63 8.89 27.53
C GLU A 14 12.73 9.40 26.41
N ALA A 15 13.17 10.50 25.81
CA ALA A 15 12.76 10.83 24.46
C ALA A 15 13.12 9.62 23.61
N VAL A 16 12.13 8.77 23.33
CA VAL A 16 12.14 7.94 22.14
C VAL A 16 12.40 8.93 21.02
N LYS A 17 13.64 8.92 20.52
CA LYS A 17 13.91 9.50 19.21
C LYS A 17 12.93 8.75 18.31
N CYS A 18 11.85 9.42 17.92
CA CYS A 18 11.16 9.04 16.71
C CYS A 18 12.24 9.18 15.64
N GLU A 19 12.86 8.04 15.33
CA GLU A 19 13.62 7.85 14.12
C GLU A 19 12.73 8.44 13.02
N GLU A 20 13.26 9.40 12.27
CA GLU A 20 12.59 9.89 11.07
C GLU A 20 12.24 8.64 10.27
N LYS A 21 10.95 8.29 10.21
CA LYS A 21 10.50 7.18 9.37
C LYS A 21 11.01 7.50 7.99
N GLU A 22 11.90 6.65 7.48
CA GLU A 22 12.39 6.77 6.12
C GLU A 22 11.16 6.79 5.21
N ARG A 23 10.99 7.87 4.44
CA ARG A 23 9.80 8.05 3.60
C ARG A 23 9.70 6.90 2.62
N CYS A 24 8.49 6.39 2.42
CA CYS A 24 8.26 5.37 1.41
C CYS A 24 8.56 5.97 0.02
N PRO A 25 9.35 5.30 -0.85
CA PRO A 25 9.59 5.78 -2.20
C PRO A 25 8.28 5.97 -2.97
N VAL A 26 8.15 7.08 -3.68
CA VAL A 26 6.95 7.39 -4.48
C VAL A 26 6.75 6.31 -5.54
N GLU A 27 7.84 5.88 -6.17
CA GLU A 27 7.85 4.85 -7.22
C GLU A 27 7.29 3.51 -6.73
N PHE A 28 7.46 3.20 -5.43
CA PHE A 28 6.87 2.01 -4.84
C PHE A 28 5.35 2.12 -4.73
N ILE A 29 4.83 3.28 -4.35
CA ILE A 29 3.39 3.54 -4.23
C ILE A 29 2.73 3.51 -5.62
N GLU A 30 3.37 4.10 -6.62
CA GLU A 30 2.93 4.03 -8.02
C GLU A 30 2.96 2.59 -8.58
N ALA A 31 3.96 1.80 -8.21
CA ALA A 31 4.02 0.38 -8.56
C ALA A 31 2.88 -0.41 -7.90
N LEU A 32 2.54 -0.12 -6.64
CA LEU A 32 1.38 -0.72 -5.97
C LEU A 32 0.08 -0.39 -6.72
N ALA A 33 -0.10 0.85 -7.17
CA ALA A 33 -1.30 1.25 -7.91
C ALA A 33 -1.48 0.40 -9.18
N ARG A 34 -0.41 0.23 -9.97
CA ARG A 34 -0.44 -0.59 -11.20
C ARG A 34 -0.74 -2.05 -10.92
N VAL A 35 -0.10 -2.64 -9.91
CA VAL A 35 -0.32 -4.05 -9.55
C VAL A 35 -1.75 -4.27 -9.05
N LEU A 36 -2.28 -3.34 -8.25
CA LEU A 36 -3.64 -3.42 -7.73
C LEU A 36 -4.68 -3.32 -8.83
N ASP A 37 -4.53 -2.39 -9.76
CA ASP A 37 -5.45 -2.28 -10.89
C ASP A 37 -5.47 -3.56 -11.74
N ARG A 38 -4.29 -4.08 -12.12
CA ARG A 38 -4.20 -5.34 -12.87
C ARG A 38 -4.86 -6.51 -12.13
N SER A 39 -4.63 -6.61 -10.82
CA SER A 39 -5.23 -7.65 -9.97
C SER A 39 -6.75 -7.52 -9.91
N MET A 40 -7.25 -6.30 -9.67
CA MET A 40 -8.69 -6.01 -9.58
C MET A 40 -9.39 -6.20 -10.91
N LEU A 41 -8.80 -5.74 -12.02
CA LEU A 41 -9.34 -5.94 -13.36
C LEU A 41 -9.42 -7.42 -13.74
N GLN A 42 -8.37 -8.19 -13.45
CA GLN A 42 -8.38 -9.64 -13.67
C GLN A 42 -9.49 -10.31 -12.85
N ALA A 43 -9.61 -9.97 -11.57
CA ALA A 43 -10.69 -10.47 -10.70
C ALA A 43 -12.08 -10.05 -11.18
N ALA A 44 -12.23 -8.84 -11.75
CA ALA A 44 -13.48 -8.38 -12.35
C ALA A 44 -13.88 -9.26 -13.55
N LYS A 45 -12.94 -9.55 -14.45
CA LYS A 45 -13.17 -10.45 -15.60
C LYS A 45 -13.58 -11.85 -15.16
N GLU A 46 -12.90 -12.41 -14.15
CA GLU A 46 -13.22 -13.74 -13.62
C GLU A 46 -14.63 -13.81 -13.00
N LYS A 47 -15.14 -12.68 -12.50
CA LYS A 47 -16.51 -12.53 -11.99
C LYS A 47 -17.53 -12.20 -13.08
N GLY A 48 -17.11 -12.09 -14.34
CA GLY A 48 -17.96 -11.72 -15.46
C GLY A 48 -18.38 -10.25 -15.47
N ILE A 49 -17.64 -9.39 -14.77
CA ILE A 49 -17.80 -7.94 -14.84
C ILE A 49 -17.12 -7.49 -16.12
N THR A 50 -17.85 -6.75 -16.95
CA THR A 50 -17.35 -6.25 -18.23
C THR A 50 -16.44 -5.03 -18.01
N ILE A 51 -15.52 -4.81 -18.95
CA ILE A 51 -14.53 -3.74 -18.86
C ILE A 51 -15.19 -2.36 -18.73
N ASP A 52 -16.29 -2.10 -19.46
CA ASP A 52 -17.06 -0.85 -19.36
C ASP A 52 -17.60 -0.60 -17.96
N VAL A 53 -18.06 -1.64 -17.26
CA VAL A 53 -18.57 -1.54 -15.90
C VAL A 53 -17.43 -1.32 -14.91
N TYR A 54 -16.28 -1.98 -15.10
CA TYR A 54 -15.09 -1.74 -14.28
C TYR A 54 -14.59 -0.30 -14.44
N THR A 55 -14.42 0.14 -15.69
CA THR A 55 -13.97 1.50 -16.02
C THR A 55 -14.91 2.58 -15.49
N ASP A 56 -16.23 2.41 -15.57
CA ASP A 56 -17.20 3.37 -15.01
C ASP A 56 -17.02 3.55 -13.49
N VAL A 57 -16.72 2.46 -12.76
CA VAL A 57 -16.52 2.51 -11.32
C VAL A 57 -15.21 3.20 -10.97
N ILE A 58 -14.10 2.87 -11.64
CA ILE A 58 -12.81 3.54 -11.38
C ILE A 58 -12.84 5.00 -11.83
N HIS A 59 -13.51 5.33 -12.96
CA HIS A 59 -13.74 6.71 -13.40
C HIS A 59 -14.45 7.51 -12.32
N ARG A 60 -15.49 6.94 -11.70
CA ARG A 60 -16.18 7.59 -10.60
C ARG A 60 -15.27 7.84 -9.39
N ILE A 61 -14.34 6.93 -9.09
CA ILE A 61 -13.33 7.12 -8.04
C ILE A 61 -12.39 8.28 -8.42
N GLY A 62 -11.87 8.31 -9.65
CA GLY A 62 -11.01 9.38 -10.17
C GLY A 62 -11.65 10.77 -10.03
N ARG A 63 -12.96 10.90 -10.30
CA ARG A 63 -13.71 12.16 -10.12
C ARG A 63 -13.76 12.69 -8.68
N TYR A 64 -13.55 11.84 -7.67
CA TYR A 64 -13.41 12.26 -6.28
C TYR A 64 -11.98 12.69 -5.98
N THR A 65 -10.99 11.98 -6.52
CA THR A 65 -9.57 12.38 -6.46
C THR A 65 -9.36 13.76 -7.08
N GLU A 66 -9.91 14.03 -8.27
CA GLU A 66 -9.81 15.34 -8.95
C GLU A 66 -10.36 16.51 -8.12
N LYS A 67 -11.24 16.24 -7.17
CA LYS A 67 -11.84 17.24 -6.27
C LYS A 67 -11.10 17.34 -4.94
N GLU A 68 -9.97 16.64 -4.79
CA GLU A 68 -9.23 16.50 -3.55
C GLU A 68 -10.09 15.87 -2.43
N GLU A 69 -11.13 15.10 -2.79
CA GLU A 69 -11.99 14.35 -1.86
C GLU A 69 -11.38 12.95 -1.61
N TYR A 70 -10.10 12.91 -1.19
CA TYR A 70 -9.31 11.68 -1.06
C TYR A 70 -9.93 10.64 -0.11
N ASP A 71 -10.55 11.08 1.00
CA ASP A 71 -11.24 10.17 1.93
C ASP A 71 -12.35 9.38 1.22
N VAL A 72 -13.11 10.03 0.34
CA VAL A 72 -14.23 9.42 -0.40
C VAL A 72 -13.70 8.50 -1.49
N ALA A 73 -12.67 8.95 -2.22
CA ALA A 73 -12.02 8.15 -3.25
C ALA A 73 -11.40 6.88 -2.66
N PHE A 74 -10.71 6.99 -1.52
CA PHE A 74 -10.12 5.89 -0.78
C PHE A 74 -11.19 4.88 -0.32
N ASP A 75 -12.26 5.36 0.33
CA ASP A 75 -13.36 4.49 0.79
C ASP A 75 -14.02 3.73 -0.37
N MET A 76 -14.20 4.39 -1.52
CA MET A 76 -14.77 3.77 -2.71
C MET A 76 -13.84 2.74 -3.34
N LEU A 77 -12.55 3.05 -3.42
CA LEU A 77 -11.53 2.12 -3.90
C LEU A 77 -11.44 0.88 -3.00
N LEU A 78 -11.47 1.09 -1.68
CA LEU A 78 -11.46 0.01 -0.70
C LEU A 78 -12.73 -0.87 -0.81
N GLN A 79 -13.89 -0.28 -1.07
CA GLN A 79 -15.12 -1.03 -1.35
C GLN A 79 -15.03 -1.83 -2.63
N LEU A 80 -14.50 -1.26 -3.71
CA LEU A 80 -14.27 -1.95 -4.97
C LEU A 80 -13.37 -3.16 -4.76
N ALA A 81 -12.21 -2.96 -4.14
CA ALA A 81 -11.27 -4.03 -3.82
C ALA A 81 -11.92 -5.11 -2.94
N SER A 82 -12.71 -4.73 -1.93
CA SER A 82 -13.43 -5.67 -1.06
C SER A 82 -14.38 -6.61 -1.82
N VAL A 83 -14.92 -6.17 -2.96
CA VAL A 83 -15.79 -6.99 -3.81
C VAL A 83 -14.99 -7.83 -4.79
N LEU A 84 -13.89 -7.30 -5.31
CA LEU A 84 -13.11 -7.92 -6.38
C LEU A 84 -12.07 -8.90 -5.84
N GLU A 85 -11.14 -8.42 -5.01
CA GLU A 85 -9.89 -9.12 -4.72
C GLU A 85 -9.43 -8.82 -3.29
N THR A 86 -9.24 -9.87 -2.50
CA THR A 86 -9.01 -9.75 -1.04
C THR A 86 -7.62 -9.23 -0.73
N ASP A 87 -6.61 -9.62 -1.49
CA ASP A 87 -5.25 -9.18 -1.29
C ASP A 87 -5.12 -7.70 -1.66
N ALA A 88 -5.78 -7.27 -2.73
CA ALA A 88 -5.87 -5.87 -3.13
C ALA A 88 -6.46 -5.01 -2.03
N LYS A 89 -7.55 -5.49 -1.41
CA LYS A 89 -8.16 -4.84 -0.26
C LYS A 89 -7.14 -4.68 0.89
N PHE A 90 -6.42 -5.75 1.25
CA PHE A 90 -5.42 -5.69 2.33
C PHE A 90 -4.30 -4.69 2.05
N ILE A 91 -3.83 -4.61 0.81
CA ILE A 91 -2.79 -3.65 0.41
C ILE A 91 -3.32 -2.21 0.50
N ILE A 92 -4.54 -1.95 0.04
CA ILE A 92 -5.17 -0.62 0.13
C ILE A 92 -5.37 -0.19 1.59
N GLU A 93 -5.85 -1.08 2.47
CA GLU A 93 -5.93 -0.82 3.92
C GLU A 93 -4.55 -0.53 4.54
N GLY A 94 -3.49 -1.05 3.92
CA GLY A 94 -2.10 -0.87 4.31
C GLY A 94 -1.49 0.49 3.95
N LEU A 95 -2.02 1.19 2.94
CA LEU A 95 -1.44 2.43 2.40
C LEU A 95 -1.17 3.50 3.48
N PRO A 96 -2.12 3.81 4.40
CA PRO A 96 -1.90 4.85 5.42
C PRO A 96 -0.74 4.55 6.39
N PHE A 97 -0.25 3.31 6.44
CA PHE A 97 0.86 2.92 7.31
C PHE A 97 2.23 3.08 6.65
N LEU A 98 2.28 3.22 5.32
CA LEU A 98 3.52 3.34 4.54
C LEU A 98 4.16 4.73 4.66
N ASP A 99 3.37 5.77 4.42
CA ASP A 99 3.77 7.18 4.48
C ASP A 99 2.57 8.07 4.79
N GLU A 100 2.80 9.27 5.34
CA GLU A 100 1.74 10.24 5.65
C GLU A 100 0.98 10.70 4.40
N ASN A 101 1.63 10.72 3.23
CA ASN A 101 1.03 11.12 1.96
C ASN A 101 0.75 9.93 1.03
N ALA A 102 0.88 8.69 1.53
CA ALA A 102 0.82 7.53 0.65
C ALA A 102 -0.52 7.35 -0.06
N VAL A 103 -1.61 7.67 0.63
CA VAL A 103 -2.97 7.61 0.06
C VAL A 103 -3.13 8.61 -1.06
N ASP A 104 -2.71 9.86 -0.85
CA ASP A 104 -2.84 10.93 -1.83
C ASP A 104 -2.01 10.62 -3.08
N ILE A 105 -0.73 10.26 -2.91
CA ILE A 105 0.17 9.84 -4.00
C ILE A 105 -0.43 8.68 -4.79
N PHE A 106 -0.95 7.68 -4.08
CA PHE A 106 -1.58 6.52 -4.70
C PHE A 106 -2.79 6.93 -5.55
N LEU A 107 -3.69 7.73 -4.97
CA LEU A 107 -4.95 8.10 -5.62
C LEU A 107 -4.73 9.05 -6.79
N GLU A 108 -3.79 9.98 -6.68
CA GLU A 108 -3.38 10.86 -7.77
C GLU A 108 -2.85 10.05 -8.95
N TYR A 109 -1.90 9.13 -8.70
CA TYR A 109 -1.38 8.26 -9.74
C TYR A 109 -2.48 7.38 -10.35
N PHE A 110 -3.35 6.81 -9.49
CA PHE A 110 -4.46 5.96 -9.92
C PHE A 110 -5.44 6.72 -10.82
N ALA A 111 -5.76 7.97 -10.51
CA ALA A 111 -6.64 8.79 -11.35
C ALA A 111 -5.94 9.22 -12.66
N GLU A 112 -4.74 9.78 -12.57
CA GLU A 112 -4.06 10.41 -13.72
C GLU A 112 -3.55 9.40 -14.76
N TYR A 113 -3.18 8.20 -14.33
CA TYR A 113 -2.52 7.23 -15.23
C TYR A 113 -3.30 5.95 -15.45
N ILE A 114 -3.97 5.43 -14.42
CA ILE A 114 -4.68 4.16 -14.51
C ILE A 114 -6.09 4.40 -15.05
N GLU A 115 -6.87 5.23 -14.37
CA GLU A 115 -8.25 5.51 -14.73
C GLU A 115 -8.36 6.17 -16.10
N ASP A 116 -7.60 7.24 -16.34
CA ASP A 116 -7.50 7.89 -17.66
C ASP A 116 -7.08 6.89 -18.75
N GLY A 117 -6.17 5.95 -18.45
CA GLY A 117 -5.76 4.88 -19.36
C GLY A 117 -6.93 4.01 -19.79
N HIS A 118 -7.68 3.47 -18.83
CA HIS A 118 -8.87 2.65 -19.09
C HIS A 118 -9.95 3.41 -19.87
N VAL A 119 -10.14 4.71 -19.58
CA VAL A 119 -11.10 5.54 -20.32
C VAL A 119 -10.66 5.74 -21.76
N LEU A 120 -9.37 6.00 -22.00
CA LEU A 120 -8.81 6.13 -23.34
C LEU A 120 -8.94 4.83 -24.13
N ASP A 121 -8.66 3.68 -23.51
CA ASP A 121 -8.78 2.38 -24.16
C ASP A 121 -10.21 2.11 -24.63
N LEU A 122 -11.21 2.42 -23.79
CA LEU A 122 -12.62 2.33 -24.17
C LEU A 122 -12.99 3.29 -25.32
N LEU A 123 -12.49 4.53 -25.29
CA LEU A 123 -12.77 5.53 -26.32
C LEU A 123 -12.13 5.19 -27.67
N LEU A 124 -10.98 4.53 -27.64
CA LEU A 124 -10.23 4.11 -28.81
C LEU A 124 -10.64 2.72 -29.31
N GLU A 125 -11.56 2.05 -28.62
CA GLU A 125 -11.94 0.65 -28.86
C GLU A 125 -10.70 -0.28 -28.85
N LEU A 126 -9.68 0.07 -28.06
CA LEU A 126 -8.50 -0.77 -27.88
C LEU A 126 -8.92 -2.01 -27.10
N THR A 127 -8.67 -3.16 -27.70
CA THR A 127 -8.88 -4.44 -27.01
C THR A 127 -7.56 -4.91 -26.45
N GLU A 128 -7.57 -5.65 -25.34
CA GLU A 128 -6.34 -6.21 -24.74
C GLU A 128 -5.56 -7.14 -25.69
N GLU A 129 -6.14 -7.51 -26.85
CA GLU A 129 -5.43 -8.22 -27.91
C GLU A 129 -4.42 -7.33 -28.67
N ASP A 130 -4.58 -6.00 -28.58
CA ASP A 130 -3.75 -5.01 -29.27
C ASP A 130 -2.54 -4.54 -28.43
N GLU A 131 -2.50 -4.88 -27.14
CA GLU A 131 -1.42 -4.47 -26.25
C GLU A 131 -0.43 -5.61 -26.01
N GLU A 132 0.68 -5.56 -26.73
CA GLU A 132 1.89 -6.31 -26.43
C GLU A 132 2.56 -5.71 -25.17
N TRP A 133 1.87 -5.76 -24.02
CA TRP A 133 2.50 -5.46 -22.74
C TRP A 133 3.63 -6.47 -22.54
N GLU A 134 4.86 -5.98 -22.36
CA GLU A 134 5.88 -6.76 -21.67
C GLU A 134 5.22 -7.24 -20.37
N LYS A 135 4.93 -8.53 -20.29
CA LYS A 135 4.47 -9.19 -19.07
C LYS A 135 5.61 -9.09 -18.07
N GLU A 136 5.72 -7.96 -17.39
CA GLU A 136 6.48 -7.88 -16.16
C GLU A 136 5.87 -8.89 -15.20
N SER A 137 6.68 -9.85 -14.78
CA SER A 137 6.24 -10.89 -13.87
C SER A 137 5.84 -10.21 -12.56
N ILE A 138 4.62 -10.47 -12.08
CA ILE A 138 4.17 -10.02 -10.76
C ILE A 138 5.17 -10.46 -9.69
N ASP A 139 5.77 -11.65 -9.84
CA ASP A 139 6.80 -12.14 -8.92
C ASP A 139 8.05 -11.24 -8.91
N GLU A 140 8.46 -10.71 -10.06
CA GLU A 140 9.64 -9.82 -10.16
C GLU A 140 9.35 -8.45 -9.54
N VAL A 141 8.14 -7.90 -9.78
CA VAL A 141 7.71 -6.64 -9.18
C VAL A 141 7.59 -6.78 -7.66
N LEU A 142 7.00 -7.87 -7.17
CA LEU A 142 6.88 -8.17 -5.74
C LEU A 142 8.24 -8.44 -5.09
N GLU A 143 9.17 -9.10 -5.78
CA GLU A 143 10.51 -9.34 -5.26
C GLU A 143 11.33 -8.05 -5.17
N GLU A 144 11.20 -7.15 -6.15
CA GLU A 144 11.84 -5.85 -6.12
C GLU A 144 11.24 -4.94 -5.02
N ALA A 145 9.91 -4.91 -4.92
CA ALA A 145 9.18 -4.32 -3.81
C ALA A 145 9.67 -4.84 -2.46
N TYR A 146 9.78 -6.16 -2.31
CA TYR A 146 10.25 -6.79 -1.08
C TYR A 146 11.70 -6.41 -0.75
N LYS A 147 12.60 -6.32 -1.74
CA LYS A 147 13.97 -5.83 -1.51
C LYS A 147 13.99 -4.40 -1.00
N GLN A 148 13.17 -3.53 -1.57
CA GLN A 148 13.08 -2.13 -1.16
C GLN A 148 12.51 -2.00 0.26
N ILE A 149 11.44 -2.74 0.58
CA ILE A 149 10.87 -2.83 1.94
C ILE A 149 11.91 -3.37 2.92
N LYS A 150 12.60 -4.47 2.58
CA LYS A 150 13.63 -5.06 3.44
C LYS A 150 14.81 -4.11 3.67
N ALA A 151 15.16 -3.29 2.69
CA ALA A 151 16.19 -2.27 2.82
C ALA A 151 15.77 -1.15 3.78
N MET A 152 14.51 -0.68 3.68
CA MET A 152 13.95 0.37 4.55
C MET A 152 13.74 -0.10 6.00
N PHE A 153 13.26 -1.34 6.19
CA PHE A 153 12.93 -1.89 7.51
C PHE A 153 14.00 -2.84 8.06
N GLY A 154 15.21 -2.82 7.48
CA GLY A 154 16.33 -3.71 7.77
C GLY A 154 16.97 -3.51 9.13
N CYS A 155 16.23 -3.65 10.23
CA CYS A 155 16.80 -4.19 11.45
C CYS A 155 17.17 -5.66 11.17
N GLU A 156 18.47 -5.96 11.18
CA GLU A 156 18.93 -7.34 11.36
C GLU A 156 18.24 -7.89 12.62
N VAL A 157 17.36 -8.89 12.45
CA VAL A 157 17.03 -9.78 13.56
C VAL A 157 18.33 -10.53 13.84
N LYS A 158 19.13 -9.99 14.76
CA LYS A 158 20.17 -10.77 15.40
C LYS A 158 19.44 -11.88 16.12
N GLU A 159 19.56 -13.10 15.62
CA GLU A 159 19.29 -14.29 16.40
C GLU A 159 20.21 -14.19 17.62
N ASP A 160 19.64 -13.75 18.75
CA ASP A 160 20.32 -13.74 20.03
C ASP A 160 20.37 -15.21 20.49
N GLU A 161 21.34 -15.97 19.95
CA GLU A 161 21.77 -17.25 20.50
C GLU A 161 22.50 -17.00 21.82
N ARG A 162 21.77 -16.51 22.82
CA ARG A 162 22.17 -16.57 24.23
C ARG A 162 20.95 -16.82 25.11
N CYS A 163 20.56 -18.09 25.14
CA CYS A 163 19.99 -18.69 26.34
C CYS A 163 20.60 -20.08 26.53
N GLU A 164 21.90 -20.12 26.85
CA GLU A 164 22.41 -21.23 27.67
C GLU A 164 21.78 -21.08 29.06
N ASP A 165 20.79 -21.92 29.29
CA ASP A 165 20.01 -22.10 30.51
C ASP A 165 20.97 -22.42 31.66
N ASN A 166 21.29 -21.40 32.46
CA ASN A 166 21.88 -21.58 33.78
C ASN A 166 20.82 -22.17 34.72
N ARG A 167 20.69 -23.51 34.70
CA ARG A 167 20.06 -24.25 35.79
C ARG A 167 21.01 -25.31 36.35
N HIS A 168 21.54 -24.96 37.51
CA HIS A 168 22.21 -25.82 38.46
C HIS A 168 21.44 -27.13 38.72
N MET A 169 22.12 -28.27 38.53
CA MET A 169 22.41 -29.26 39.59
C MET A 169 23.59 -30.14 39.19
#